data_AF-A0A7X7PXY3-F1
#
_entry.id   AF-A0A7X7PXY3-F1
#
_cell.length_a   1.000
_cell.length_b   1.000
_cell.length_c   1.000
_cell.angle_alpha   90.00
_cell.angle_beta   90.00
_cell.angle_gamma   90.00
#
_symmetry.space_group_name_H-M   'P 1'
#
loop_
_entity.id
_entity.type
_entity.pdbx_description
1 polymer ?
#
loop_
_entity_poly.entity_id
_entity_poly.type
_entity_poly.pdbx_seq_one_letter_code
_entity_poly.pdbx_strand_id
1 'polypeptide(L)'
;MSSAAKKQEMRSGTERAAILLLSLGEQEAAEVMKHMGAKDVQRIGAAMTQLENISRQEVTQVLNQFTATVEEQTSLGVGVDEYLRKVLIGALGEDKAAGVIDRILFGR
;
A
#
# COMPACT_ATOMS: atom_id res chain seq x y z
N MET A 1 -1.58 -8.93 32.48
CA MET A 1 -1.63 -8.13 31.22
C MET A 1 -1.21 -8.94 29.98
N SER A 2 -1.52 -10.25 29.89
CA SER A 2 -0.94 -11.14 28.85
C SER A 2 -1.90 -11.55 27.71
N SER A 3 -3.15 -11.06 27.68
CA SER A 3 -4.15 -11.52 26.71
C SER A 3 -4.28 -10.64 25.46
N ALA A 4 -3.83 -9.38 25.50
CA ALA A 4 -3.98 -8.46 24.36
C ALA A 4 -2.92 -8.71 23.27
N ALA A 5 -1.69 -9.06 23.65
CA ALA A 5 -0.59 -9.28 22.71
C ALA A 5 -0.81 -10.50 21.79
N LYS A 6 -1.54 -11.53 22.26
CA LYS A 6 -1.82 -12.76 21.49
C LYS A 6 -2.88 -12.57 20.39
N LYS A 7 -3.68 -11.50 20.45
CA LYS A 7 -4.72 -11.20 19.45
C LYS A 7 -4.16 -10.46 18.23
N GLN A 8 -3.00 -9.80 18.39
CA GLN A 8 -2.31 -9.05 17.33
C GLN A 8 -1.71 -9.95 16.24
N GLU A 9 -1.56 -11.25 16.49
CA GLU A 9 -1.09 -12.23 15.50
C GLU A 9 -2.19 -12.84 14.60
N MET A 10 -3.49 -12.63 14.88
CA MET A 10 -4.56 -13.45 14.27
C MET A 10 -5.50 -12.71 13.32
N ARG A 11 -5.00 -11.79 12.49
CA ARG A 11 -5.77 -11.34 11.32
C ARG A 11 -5.41 -12.21 10.12
N SER A 12 -6.40 -12.91 9.59
CA SER A 12 -6.26 -13.68 8.35
C SER A 12 -5.82 -12.77 7.20
N GLY A 13 -5.27 -13.33 6.12
CA GLY A 13 -4.93 -12.54 4.92
C GLY A 13 -6.13 -11.75 4.35
N THR A 14 -7.34 -12.28 4.50
CA THR A 14 -8.57 -11.61 4.05
C THR A 14 -8.91 -10.43 4.95
N GLU A 15 -8.79 -10.57 6.27
CA GLU A 15 -8.99 -9.46 7.20
C GLU A 15 -7.92 -8.38 7.03
N ARG A 16 -6.66 -8.75 6.81
CA ARG A 16 -5.58 -7.78 6.54
C ARG A 16 -5.85 -7.00 5.24
N ALA A 17 -6.30 -7.67 4.17
CA ALA A 17 -6.71 -7.00 2.94
C ALA A 17 -7.89 -6.04 3.16
N ALA A 18 -8.89 -6.46 3.94
CA ALA A 18 -10.02 -5.60 4.28
C ALA A 18 -9.60 -4.37 5.11
N ILE A 19 -8.72 -4.53 6.11
CA ILE A 19 -8.15 -3.41 6.88
C ILE A 19 -7.39 -2.43 5.97
N LEU A 20 -6.57 -2.95 5.06
CA LEU A 20 -5.82 -2.13 4.10
C LEU A 20 -6.77 -1.29 3.24
N LEU A 21 -7.78 -1.92 2.64
CA LEU A 21 -8.75 -1.26 1.78
C LEU A 21 -9.58 -0.21 2.53
N LEU A 22 -10.03 -0.52 3.75
CA LEU A 22 -10.71 0.46 4.61
C LEU A 22 -9.81 1.68 4.95
N SER A 23 -8.50 1.49 5.00
CA SER A 23 -7.52 2.56 5.26
C SER A 23 -7.26 3.45 4.06
N LEU A 24 -7.52 2.98 2.83
CA LEU A 24 -7.35 3.75 1.60
C LEU A 24 -8.49 4.74 1.36
N GLY A 25 -9.70 4.43 1.83
CA GLY A 25 -10.91 5.19 1.52
C GLY A 25 -11.74 4.55 0.41
N GLU A 26 -12.97 5.02 0.24
CA GLU A 26 -13.98 4.38 -0.61
C GLU A 26 -13.57 4.37 -2.09
N GLN A 27 -13.05 5.48 -2.61
CA GLN A 27 -12.74 5.63 -4.03
C GLN A 27 -11.55 4.74 -4.42
N GLU A 28 -10.49 4.79 -3.63
CA GLU A 28 -9.26 4.04 -3.84
C GLU A 28 -9.49 2.54 -3.66
N ALA A 29 -10.26 2.14 -2.65
CA ALA A 29 -10.63 0.74 -2.46
C ALA A 29 -11.46 0.22 -3.65
N ALA A 30 -12.38 1.02 -4.19
CA ALA A 30 -13.17 0.63 -5.36
C ALA A 30 -12.30 0.39 -6.59
N GLU A 31 -11.29 1.25 -6.86
CA GLU A 31 -10.35 1.03 -7.96
C GLU A 31 -9.57 -0.28 -7.79
N VAL A 32 -9.11 -0.59 -6.57
CA VAL A 32 -8.42 -1.87 -6.31
C VAL A 32 -9.35 -3.06 -6.54
N MET A 33 -10.60 -3.00 -6.05
CA MET A 33 -11.55 -4.10 -6.17
C MET A 33 -11.96 -4.40 -7.62
N LYS A 34 -11.91 -3.42 -8.53
CA LYS A 34 -12.15 -3.64 -9.97
C LYS A 34 -11.16 -4.62 -10.61
N HIS A 35 -9.98 -4.79 -10.02
CA HIS A 35 -8.95 -5.72 -10.49
C HIS A 35 -9.08 -7.13 -9.92
N MET A 36 -10.10 -7.39 -9.09
CA MET A 36 -10.30 -8.66 -8.41
C MET A 36 -11.40 -9.50 -9.06
N GLY A 37 -11.28 -10.83 -8.94
CA GLY A 37 -12.35 -11.74 -9.33
C GLY A 37 -13.54 -11.67 -8.37
N ALA A 38 -14.75 -12.03 -8.84
CA ALA A 38 -15.98 -11.95 -8.04
C ALA A 38 -15.90 -12.67 -6.68
N LYS A 39 -15.19 -13.81 -6.62
CA LYS A 39 -14.99 -14.56 -5.37
C LYS A 39 -14.15 -13.79 -4.34
N ASP A 40 -13.14 -13.07 -4.79
CA ASP A 40 -12.25 -12.31 -3.90
C ASP A 40 -12.95 -11.05 -3.40
N VAL A 41 -13.66 -10.35 -4.30
CA VAL A 41 -14.55 -9.23 -3.96
C VAL A 41 -15.53 -9.64 -2.86
N GLN A 42 -16.21 -10.78 -3.02
CA GLN A 42 -17.18 -11.27 -2.04
C GLN A 42 -16.52 -11.60 -0.69
N ARG A 43 -15.36 -12.28 -0.71
CA ARG A 43 -14.64 -12.65 0.52
C ARG A 43 -14.16 -11.43 1.30
N ILE A 44 -13.58 -10.46 0.60
CA ILE A 44 -13.06 -9.23 1.20
C ILE A 44 -14.20 -8.35 1.69
N GLY A 45 -15.26 -8.17 0.90
CA GLY A 45 -16.45 -7.43 1.31
C GLY A 45 -17.11 -8.03 2.56
N ALA A 46 -17.22 -9.35 2.65
CA ALA A 46 -17.70 -10.02 3.85
C ALA A 46 -16.81 -9.73 5.07
N ALA A 47 -15.49 -9.80 4.91
CA ALA A 47 -14.55 -9.46 5.98
C ALA A 47 -14.68 -8.00 6.43
N MET A 48 -14.83 -7.03 5.50
CA MET A 48 -15.04 -5.62 5.82
C MET A 48 -16.24 -5.41 6.74
N THR A 49 -17.34 -6.14 6.52
CA THR A 49 -18.55 -6.02 7.36
C THR A 49 -18.41 -6.63 8.76
N GLN A 50 -17.47 -7.56 8.95
CA GLN A 50 -17.26 -8.26 10.21
C GLN A 50 -16.14 -7.63 11.07
N LEU A 51 -15.36 -6.72 10.48
CA LEU A 51 -14.27 -6.06 11.17
C LEU A 51 -14.80 -4.99 12.12
N GLU A 52 -14.69 -5.26 13.42
CA GLU A 52 -15.00 -4.32 14.48
C GLU A 52 -13.77 -4.02 15.33
N ASN A 53 -13.75 -2.84 15.96
CA ASN A 53 -12.74 -2.44 16.95
C ASN A 53 -11.29 -2.57 16.45
N ILE A 54 -11.03 -2.16 15.20
CA ILE A 54 -9.68 -2.15 14.64
C ILE A 54 -8.86 -1.07 15.37
N SER A 55 -7.81 -1.49 16.07
CA SER A 55 -6.89 -0.56 16.72
C SER A 55 -5.98 0.14 15.70
N ARG A 56 -5.53 1.36 16.03
CA ARG A 56 -4.52 2.06 15.22
C ARG A 56 -3.25 1.20 15.02
N GLN A 57 -2.86 0.45 16.05
CA GLN A 57 -1.69 -0.43 15.98
C GLN A 57 -1.87 -1.56 14.95
N GLU A 58 -3.06 -2.16 14.87
CA GLU A 58 -3.38 -3.16 13.83
C GLU A 58 -3.29 -2.55 12.42
N VAL A 59 -3.86 -1.36 12.21
CA VAL A 59 -3.75 -0.65 10.92
C VAL A 59 -2.29 -0.42 10.55
N THR A 60 -1.48 0.11 11.47
CA THR A 60 -0.05 0.35 11.23
C THR A 60 0.70 -0.93 10.91
N GLN A 61 0.41 -2.04 11.59
CA GLN A 61 1.02 -3.33 11.31
C GLN A 61 0.69 -3.84 9.90
N VAL A 62 -0.58 -3.75 9.49
CA VAL A 62 -1.03 -4.15 8.14
C VAL A 62 -0.33 -3.32 7.07
N LEU A 63 -0.27 -2.00 7.25
CA LEU A 63 0.39 -1.10 6.30
C LEU A 63 1.90 -1.40 6.19
N ASN A 64 2.60 -1.54 7.31
CA ASN A 64 4.03 -1.85 7.30
C ASN A 64 4.32 -3.18 6.59
N GLN A 65 3.50 -4.20 6.85
CA GLN A 65 3.68 -5.51 6.21
C GLN A 65 3.39 -5.45 4.71
N PHE A 66 2.37 -4.70 4.29
CA PHE A 66 2.08 -4.46 2.88
C PHE A 66 3.26 -3.75 2.20
N THR A 67 3.77 -2.66 2.78
CA THR A 67 4.91 -1.92 2.24
C THR A 67 6.15 -2.81 2.11
N ALA A 68 6.50 -3.58 3.14
CA ALA A 68 7.63 -4.50 3.09
C ALA A 68 7.47 -5.56 1.98
N THR A 69 6.26 -6.10 1.82
CA THR A 69 5.98 -7.08 0.74
C THR A 69 6.08 -6.43 -0.64
N VAL A 70 5.60 -5.20 -0.78
CA VAL A 70 5.74 -4.43 -2.03
C VAL A 70 7.21 -4.12 -2.29
N GLU A 71 8.01 -3.75 -1.31
CA GLU A 71 9.47 -3.51 -1.44
C GLU A 71 10.27 -4.75 -1.84
N GLU A 72 9.79 -5.95 -1.52
CA GLU A 72 10.40 -7.20 -1.98
C GLU A 72 10.02 -7.54 -3.43
N GLN A 73 8.79 -7.21 -3.84
CA GLN A 73 8.23 -7.55 -5.15
C GLN A 73 8.51 -6.49 -6.22
N THR A 74 8.48 -5.23 -5.82
CA THR A 74 8.97 -4.10 -6.59
C THR A 74 10.39 -3.90 -6.16
N SER A 75 11.33 -3.90 -7.10
CA SER A 75 12.70 -3.51 -6.82
C SER A 75 12.73 -2.01 -6.51
N LEU A 76 12.19 -1.59 -5.37
CA LEU A 76 12.32 -0.21 -4.88
C LEU A 76 13.80 0.12 -4.56
N GLY A 77 14.73 -0.82 -4.78
CA GLY A 77 16.18 -0.58 -4.91
C GLY A 77 16.74 -0.62 -6.35
N VAL A 78 15.97 -1.05 -7.35
CA VAL A 78 16.34 -1.10 -8.79
C VAL A 78 15.22 -0.48 -9.61
N GLY A 79 15.32 0.83 -9.89
CA GLY A 79 14.33 1.55 -10.70
C GLY A 79 13.69 2.77 -10.02
N VAL A 80 14.11 3.14 -8.80
CA VAL A 80 13.73 4.42 -8.17
C VAL A 80 14.06 5.59 -9.08
N ASP A 81 15.19 5.52 -9.77
CA ASP A 81 15.61 6.53 -10.74
C ASP A 81 14.62 6.66 -11.90
N GLU A 82 14.05 5.55 -12.39
CA GLU A 82 13.07 5.55 -13.46
C GLU A 82 11.70 6.04 -12.97
N TYR A 83 11.30 5.61 -11.77
CA TYR A 83 10.07 6.09 -11.13
C TYR A 83 10.15 7.61 -10.87
N LEU A 84 11.23 8.08 -10.25
CA LEU A 84 11.48 9.49 -9.98
C LEU A 84 11.51 10.29 -11.29
N ARG A 85 12.13 9.74 -12.34
CA ARG A 85 12.11 10.34 -13.68
C ARG A 85 10.69 10.49 -14.21
N LYS A 86 9.85 9.43 -14.16
CA LYS A 86 8.44 9.49 -14.61
C LYS A 86 7.63 10.51 -13.81
N VAL A 87 7.80 10.54 -12.49
CA VAL A 87 7.10 11.49 -11.60
C VAL A 87 7.51 12.93 -11.92
N LEU A 88 8.81 13.23 -12.02
CA LEU A 88 9.31 14.57 -12.28
C LEU A 88 8.96 15.05 -13.70
N ILE A 89 9.01 14.17 -14.71
CA ILE A 89 8.54 14.48 -16.07
C ILE A 89 7.05 14.79 -16.06
N GLY A 90 6.23 13.97 -15.40
CA GLY A 90 4.79 14.21 -15.31
C GLY A 90 4.42 15.50 -14.58
N ALA A 91 5.20 15.90 -13.57
CA ALA A 91 4.94 17.09 -12.78
C ALA A 91 5.49 18.39 -13.40
N LEU A 92 6.62 18.33 -14.10
CA LEU A 92 7.38 19.52 -14.51
C LEU A 92 7.53 19.66 -16.03
N GLY A 93 7.25 18.61 -16.80
CA GLY A 93 7.61 18.49 -18.22
C GLY A 93 9.07 18.05 -18.41
N GLU A 94 9.36 17.40 -19.54
CA GLU A 94 10.68 16.78 -19.83
C GLU A 94 11.85 17.74 -19.63
N ASP A 95 11.76 18.95 -20.18
CA ASP A 95 12.85 19.94 -20.14
C ASP A 95 13.22 20.38 -18.72
N LYS A 96 12.23 20.60 -17.85
CA LYS A 96 12.45 21.03 -16.46
C LYS A 96 12.84 19.86 -15.57
N ALA A 97 12.32 18.68 -15.85
CA ALA A 97 12.59 17.48 -15.09
C ALA A 97 14.06 17.05 -15.23
N ALA A 98 14.65 17.13 -16.43
CA ALA A 98 16.01 16.67 -16.71
C ALA A 98 17.06 17.26 -15.75
N GLY A 99 17.10 18.59 -15.60
CA GLY A 99 18.06 19.26 -14.72
C GLY A 99 17.79 19.11 -13.21
N VAL A 100 16.57 18.70 -12.83
CA VAL A 100 16.22 18.37 -11.43
C VAL A 100 16.62 16.93 -11.12
N ILE A 101 16.35 16.01 -12.05
CA ILE A 101 16.75 14.60 -11.97
C ILE A 101 18.27 14.49 -11.84
N ASP A 102 19.03 15.21 -12.67
CA ASP A 102 20.50 15.14 -12.64
C ASP A 102 21.08 15.61 -11.31
N ARG A 103 20.51 16.66 -10.70
CA ARG A 103 20.93 17.14 -9.38
C ARG A 103 20.61 16.14 -8.27
N ILE A 104 19.45 15.47 -8.33
CA ILE A 104 19.02 14.51 -7.31
C ILE A 104 19.83 13.21 -7.41
N LEU A 105 20.07 12.71 -8.63
CA LEU A 105 20.75 11.43 -8.84
C LEU A 105 22.27 11.51 -8.73
N PHE A 106 22.88 12.63 -9.17
CA PHE A 106 24.33 12.74 -9.25
C PHE A 106 24.95 13.74 -8.28
N GLY A 107 24.15 14.54 -7.55
CA GLY A 107 24.60 15.38 -6.45
C GLY A 107 25.65 16.44 -6.82
N ARG A 108 25.65 16.93 -8.06
CA ARG A 108 26.55 17.99 -8.55
C ARG A 108 25.84 19.34 -8.63
#